data_AF-P14948-F1
#
_entry.id   AF-P14948-F1
#
_cell.length_a   1.000
_cell.length_b   1.000
_cell.length_c   1.000
_cell.angle_alpha   90.00
_cell.angle_beta   90.00
_cell.angle_gamma   90.00
#
_symmetry.space_group_name_H-M   'P 1'
#
loop_
_entity.id
_entity.type
_entity.pdbx_description
1 polymer ?
#
loop_
_entity_poly.entity_id
_entity_poly.type
_entity_poly.pdbx_seq_one_letter_code
_entity_poly.pdbx_strand_id
1 'polypeptide(L)'
;TKVDLTVEKGSDAKTLVLNIKYTRPGDTLAEVELRQHGSEEWEPMTKKGNLWEVKSAKPLTGPMNFRFLSKGGMKNVFDEVIPTAFTVGKTYTPEYN
;
A
#
# COMPACT_ATOMS: atom_id res chain seq x y z
N THR A 1 -7.68 5.28 -12.27
CA THR A 1 -7.96 4.61 -10.97
C THR A 1 -7.72 5.61 -9.88
N LYS A 2 -8.48 5.58 -8.77
CA LYS A 2 -8.16 6.39 -7.58
C LYS A 2 -7.84 5.47 -6.42
N VAL A 3 -6.78 5.78 -5.67
CA VAL A 3 -6.39 5.03 -4.49
C VAL A 3 -6.14 6.00 -3.35
N ASP A 4 -6.78 5.78 -2.21
CA ASP A 4 -6.47 6.47 -0.96
C ASP A 4 -5.95 5.43 0.05
N LEU A 5 -4.75 5.65 0.60
CA LEU A 5 -4.11 4.75 1.58
C LEU A 5 -4.10 5.43 2.95
N THR A 6 -4.92 4.96 3.88
CA THR A 6 -4.94 5.48 5.25
C THR A 6 -4.14 4.55 6.15
N VAL A 7 -3.14 5.10 6.84
CA VAL A 7 -2.34 4.36 7.81
C VAL A 7 -3.16 4.12 9.06
N GLU A 8 -3.36 2.87 9.44
CA GLU A 8 -4.23 2.49 10.54
C GLU A 8 -3.45 2.19 11.83
N LYS A 9 -4.18 2.17 12.95
CA LYS A 9 -3.66 1.76 14.26
C LYS A 9 -3.09 0.35 14.16
N GLY A 10 -1.93 0.13 14.78
CA GLY A 10 -1.15 -1.11 14.67
C GLY A 10 0.00 -1.02 13.68
N SER A 11 0.09 0.06 12.89
CA SER A 11 1.29 0.38 12.14
C SER A 11 2.41 0.88 13.08
N ASP A 12 3.63 0.44 12.82
CA ASP A 12 4.86 0.78 13.53
C ASP A 12 6.07 0.67 12.59
N ALA A 13 7.29 0.86 13.10
CA ALA A 13 8.49 0.83 12.26
C ALA A 13 8.66 -0.46 11.43
N LYS A 14 8.08 -1.60 11.81
CA LYS A 14 8.22 -2.91 11.15
C LYS A 14 6.92 -3.45 10.56
N THR A 15 5.79 -2.82 10.86
CA THR A 15 4.46 -3.26 10.44
C THR A 15 3.74 -2.09 9.79
N LEU A 16 3.18 -2.30 8.60
CA LEU A 16 2.31 -1.31 7.97
C LEU A 16 0.92 -1.90 7.81
N VAL A 17 -0.07 -1.27 8.44
CA VAL A 17 -1.49 -1.61 8.35
C VAL A 17 -2.19 -0.49 7.61
N LEU A 18 -2.83 -0.81 6.49
CA LEU A 18 -3.46 0.16 5.62
C LEU A 18 -4.94 -0.14 5.43
N ASN A 19 -5.76 0.89 5.55
CA ASN A 19 -7.09 0.91 4.97
C ASN A 19 -7.00 1.53 3.57
N ILE A 20 -7.26 0.72 2.55
CA ILE A 20 -7.06 1.08 1.15
C ILE A 20 -8.43 1.24 0.48
N LYS A 21 -8.74 2.47 0.07
CA LYS A 21 -9.89 2.75 -0.79
C LYS A 21 -9.44 2.72 -2.24
N TYR A 22 -9.72 1.62 -2.92
CA TYR A 22 -9.46 1.47 -4.35
C TYR A 22 -10.75 1.68 -5.15
N THR A 23 -10.75 2.70 -6.02
CA THR A 23 -11.90 3.04 -6.86
C THR A 23 -11.53 2.89 -8.33
N ARG A 24 -12.21 1.95 -9.00
CA ARG A 24 -12.15 1.77 -10.45
C ARG A 24 -13.54 1.38 -10.97
N PRO A 25 -14.10 2.11 -11.96
CA PRO A 25 -15.40 1.74 -12.53
C PRO A 25 -15.38 0.32 -13.09
N GLY A 26 -16.33 -0.51 -12.65
CA GLY A 26 -16.49 -1.88 -13.13
C GLY A 26 -15.44 -2.89 -12.64
N ASP A 27 -14.56 -2.52 -11.70
CA ASP A 27 -13.53 -3.43 -11.18
C ASP A 27 -13.27 -3.23 -9.69
N THR A 28 -12.67 -4.22 -9.05
CA THR A 28 -12.35 -4.22 -7.62
C THR A 28 -10.93 -4.70 -7.39
N LEU A 29 -10.36 -4.35 -6.24
CA LEU A 29 -9.00 -4.73 -5.87
C LEU A 29 -8.91 -6.23 -5.54
N ALA A 30 -7.93 -6.91 -6.12
CA ALA A 30 -7.61 -8.31 -5.88
C ALA A 30 -6.39 -8.46 -4.96
N GLU A 31 -5.28 -7.79 -5.29
CA GLU A 31 -4.00 -7.92 -4.60
C GLU A 31 -3.31 -6.57 -4.43
N VAL A 32 -2.51 -6.46 -3.37
CA VAL A 32 -1.65 -5.31 -3.11
C VAL A 32 -0.27 -5.82 -2.74
N GLU A 33 0.75 -5.23 -3.33
CA GLU A 33 2.15 -5.47 -2.99
C GLU A 33 2.82 -4.14 -2.65
N LEU A 34 3.79 -4.20 -1.74
CA LEU A 34 4.63 -3.09 -1.32
C LEU A 34 6.07 -3.36 -1.78
N ARG A 35 6.75 -2.33 -2.26
CA ARG A 35 8.20 -2.37 -2.49
C ARG A 35 8.86 -1.25 -1.69
N GLN A 36 9.74 -1.64 -0.77
CA GLN A 36 10.51 -0.69 0.04
C GLN A 36 11.50 0.10 -0.82
N HIS A 37 11.81 1.31 -0.39
CA HIS A 37 12.82 2.13 -1.05
C HIS A 37 14.19 1.44 -1.00
N GLY A 38 14.92 1.47 -2.13
CA GLY A 38 16.19 0.77 -2.28
C GLY A 38 16.08 -0.75 -2.47
N SER A 39 14.87 -1.33 -2.46
CA SER A 39 14.63 -2.73 -2.79
C SER A 39 14.04 -2.88 -4.20
N GLU A 40 14.35 -3.99 -4.86
CA GLU A 40 13.71 -4.42 -6.12
C GLU A 40 12.55 -5.41 -5.88
N GLU A 41 12.46 -5.97 -4.67
CA GLU A 41 11.50 -7.02 -4.32
C GLU A 41 10.11 -6.43 -3.98
N TRP A 42 9.07 -7.03 -4.56
CA TRP A 42 7.68 -6.74 -4.22
C TRP A 42 7.21 -7.72 -3.14
N GLU A 43 6.85 -7.18 -1.98
CA GLU A 43 6.34 -7.91 -0.83
C GLU A 43 4.81 -7.93 -0.85
N PRO A 44 4.15 -9.10 -0.85
CA PRO A 44 2.69 -9.18 -0.84
C PRO A 44 2.12 -8.69 0.49
N MET A 45 1.08 -7.85 0.42
CA MET A 45 0.30 -7.47 1.58
C MET A 45 -0.78 -8.51 1.84
N THR A 46 -0.92 -8.94 3.10
CA THR A 46 -1.99 -9.83 3.54
C THR A 46 -3.27 -9.05 3.77
N LYS A 47 -4.37 -9.47 3.15
CA LYS A 47 -5.70 -8.92 3.43
C LYS A 47 -6.24 -9.47 4.76
N LYS A 48 -6.59 -8.60 5.70
CA LYS A 48 -7.24 -8.92 6.98
C LYS A 48 -8.54 -8.13 7.12
N GLY A 49 -9.66 -8.74 6.73
CA GLY A 49 -10.95 -8.06 6.66
C GLY A 49 -10.93 -6.94 5.62
N ASN A 50 -11.09 -5.70 6.07
CA ASN A 50 -11.02 -4.50 5.22
C ASN A 50 -9.63 -3.84 5.18
N LEU A 51 -8.66 -4.39 5.94
CA LEU A 51 -7.31 -3.85 6.03
C LEU A 51 -6.33 -4.71 5.22
N TRP A 52 -5.22 -4.09 4.85
CA TRP A 52 -4.06 -4.71 4.23
C TRP A 52 -2.86 -4.55 5.14
N GLU A 53 -2.12 -5.63 5.36
CA GLU A 53 -1.01 -5.65 6.30
C GLU A 53 0.24 -6.26 5.68
N VAL A 54 1.38 -5.62 5.91
CA VAL A 54 2.70 -6.20 5.65
C VAL A 54 3.56 -6.06 6.92
N LYS A 55 4.37 -7.08 7.17
CA LYS A 55 5.35 -7.11 8.27
C LYS A 55 6.72 -7.35 7.69
N SER A 56 7.72 -6.68 8.24
CA SER A 56 9.12 -6.90 7.91
C SER A 56 9.93 -7.25 9.16
N ALA A 57 10.98 -8.05 8.99
CA ALA A 57 11.90 -8.38 10.08
C ALA A 57 12.73 -7.16 10.53
N LYS A 58 12.99 -6.25 9.58
CA LYS A 58 13.71 -4.98 9.77
C LYS A 58 12.74 -3.80 9.66
N PRO A 59 13.12 -2.60 10.13
CA PRO A 59 12.31 -1.42 9.90
C PRO A 59 12.03 -1.20 8.41
N LEU A 60 10.78 -0.84 8.10
CA LEU A 60 10.32 -0.51 6.76
C LEU A 60 11.02 0.76 6.28
N THR A 61 11.49 0.74 5.04
CA THR A 61 12.20 1.85 4.41
C THR A 61 11.34 2.48 3.32
N GLY A 62 10.99 3.75 3.49
CA GLY A 62 10.32 4.56 2.49
C GLY A 62 11.25 5.54 1.76
N PRO A 63 10.70 6.32 0.80
CA PRO A 63 9.30 6.34 0.43
C PRO A 63 8.87 5.02 -0.26
N MET A 64 7.79 4.41 0.24
CA MET A 64 7.34 3.07 -0.12
C MET A 64 6.48 3.11 -1.39
N ASN A 65 6.69 2.15 -2.27
CA ASN A 65 5.97 2.01 -3.54
C ASN A 65 4.90 0.93 -3.41
N PHE A 66 3.81 1.05 -4.16
CA PHE A 66 2.68 0.13 -4.10
C PHE A 66 2.25 -0.33 -5.49
N ARG A 67 1.91 -1.61 -5.58
CA ARG A 67 1.38 -2.22 -6.79
C ARG A 67 0.03 -2.83 -6.48
N PHE A 68 -0.95 -2.50 -7.32
CA PHE A 68 -2.34 -2.92 -7.19
C PHE A 68 -2.72 -3.77 -8.38
N LEU A 69 -3.25 -4.96 -8.13
CA LEU A 69 -3.86 -5.81 -9.14
C LEU A 69 -5.36 -5.83 -8.92
N SER A 70 -6.12 -5.43 -9.94
CA SER A 70 -7.58 -5.54 -9.94
C SER A 70 -8.04 -6.96 -10.31
N LYS A 71 -9.27 -7.33 -9.95
CA LYS A 71 -9.84 -8.64 -10.29
C LYS A 71 -9.98 -8.84 -11.80
N GLY A 72 -10.18 -7.77 -12.57
CA GLY A 72 -10.12 -7.80 -14.04
C GLY A 72 -8.70 -7.86 -14.62
N GLY A 73 -7.66 -8.06 -13.80
CA GLY A 73 -6.28 -8.26 -14.25
C GLY A 73 -5.50 -6.98 -14.54
N MET A 74 -6.10 -5.80 -14.35
CA MET A 74 -5.42 -4.52 -14.58
C MET A 74 -4.46 -4.22 -13.43
N LYS A 75 -3.22 -3.87 -13.78
CA LYS A 75 -2.12 -3.61 -12.84
C LYS A 75 -1.82 -2.12 -12.78
N ASN A 76 -1.70 -1.55 -11.59
CA ASN A 76 -1.32 -0.16 -11.37
C ASN A 76 -0.15 -0.09 -10.38
N VAL A 77 0.85 0.74 -10.67
CA VAL A 77 1.99 0.99 -9.78
C VAL A 77 1.96 2.46 -9.39
N PHE A 78 2.17 2.73 -8.11
CA PHE A 78 2.35 4.08 -7.57
C PHE A 78 3.65 4.09 -6.77
N ASP A 79 4.60 4.89 -7.23
CA ASP A 79 5.90 5.03 -6.57
C ASP A 79 5.85 6.11 -5.49
N GLU A 80 6.71 5.95 -4.48
CA GLU A 80 7.00 6.93 -3.43
C GLU A 80 5.80 7.47 -2.63
N VAL A 81 4.80 6.62 -2.36
CA VAL A 81 3.49 7.04 -1.83
C VAL A 81 3.51 7.35 -0.33
N ILE A 82 4.12 6.46 0.47
CA ILE A 82 4.14 6.59 1.94
C ILE A 82 5.58 6.76 2.42
N PRO A 83 5.92 7.88 3.11
CA PRO A 83 7.26 8.12 3.61
C PRO A 83 7.60 7.18 4.78
N THR A 84 8.89 7.01 5.08
CA THR A 84 9.36 6.27 6.27
C THR A 84 8.73 6.84 7.56
N ALA A 85 8.66 8.16 7.67
CA ALA A 85 8.05 8.86 8.80
C ALA A 85 6.52 9.02 8.63
N PHE A 86 5.82 7.91 8.39
CA PHE A 86 4.36 7.95 8.23
C PHE A 86 3.64 8.28 9.55
N THR A 87 2.40 8.75 9.44
CA THR A 87 1.56 9.10 10.59
C THR A 87 0.32 8.23 10.63
N VAL A 88 0.08 7.54 11.76
CA VAL A 88 -1.18 6.80 11.98
C VAL A 88 -2.37 7.76 11.92
N GLY A 89 -3.42 7.36 11.20
CA GLY A 89 -4.62 8.14 10.92
C GLY A 89 -4.50 9.05 9.68
N LYS A 90 -3.30 9.20 9.10
CA LYS A 90 -3.10 10.02 7.89
C LYS A 90 -3.41 9.22 6.63
N THR A 91 -4.07 9.87 5.68
CA THR A 91 -4.30 9.36 4.33
C THR A 91 -3.26 9.91 3.35
N TYR A 92 -2.71 9.03 2.52
CA TYR A 92 -1.81 9.32 1.41
C TYR A 92 -2.54 9.00 0.10
N THR A 93 -2.62 9.96 -0.80
CA THR A 93 -3.35 9.84 -2.08
C THR A 93 -2.36 10.04 -3.21
N PRO A 94 -1.84 8.96 -3.82
CA PRO A 94 -0.94 9.10 -4.97
C PRO A 94 -1.71 9.61 -6.18
N GLU A 95 -1.09 10.54 -6.91
CA GLU A 95 -1.61 11.04 -8.18
C GLU A 95 -1.12 10.17 -9.33
N TYR A 96 -1.94 10.03 -10.38
CA TYR A 96 -1.43 9.54 -11.66
C TYR A 96 -0.67 10.69 -12.32
N ASN A 97 0.63 10.50 -12.53
CA ASN A 97 1.36 11.32 -13.48
C ASN A 97 0.98 10.98 -14.92
#